data_AF-A0A3C1VG98-F1
#
_entry.id   AF-A0A3C1VG98-F1
#
_cell.length_a   1.000
_cell.length_b   1.000
_cell.length_c   1.000
_cell.angle_alpha   90.00
_cell.angle_beta   90.00
_cell.angle_gamma   90.00
#
_symmetry.space_group_name_H-M   'P 1'
#
loop_
_entity.id
_entity.type
_entity.pdbx_description
1 polymer ?
#
loop_
_entity_poly.entity_id
_entity_poly.type
_entity_poly.pdbx_seq_one_letter_code
_entity_poly.pdbx_strand_id
1 'polypeptide(L)'
;MNDRDLLRAVGRKIRAGRARMGLTQECLAELAGIHWKTLGRIERGGFAFSIIIFSRLAQYLNANPTELLGELGKPDAKRASRIIKALARKRNISKV
;
A
#
# COMPACT_ATOMS: atom_id res chain seq x y z
N MET A 1 3.44 -12.50 -1.87
CA MET A 1 2.64 -11.64 -0.98
C MET A 1 1.40 -11.24 -1.75
N ASN A 2 0.20 -11.49 -1.23
CA ASN A 2 -1.03 -10.99 -1.86
C ASN A 2 -1.31 -9.55 -1.37
N ASP A 3 -2.25 -8.85 -2.00
CA ASP A 3 -2.57 -7.45 -1.68
C ASP A 3 -3.00 -7.27 -0.21
N ARG A 4 -3.74 -8.24 0.35
CA ARG A 4 -4.18 -8.19 1.76
C ARG A 4 -3.01 -8.30 2.73
N ASP A 5 -2.00 -9.10 2.40
CA ASP A 5 -0.79 -9.23 3.21
C ASP A 5 0.02 -7.93 3.22
N LEU A 6 0.13 -7.26 2.06
CA LEU A 6 0.75 -5.94 1.94
C LEU A 6 0.02 -4.92 2.81
N LEU A 7 -1.30 -4.81 2.68
CA LEU A 7 -2.10 -3.86 3.45
C LEU A 7 -1.97 -4.10 4.96
N ARG A 8 -1.92 -5.36 5.40
CA ARG A 8 -1.68 -5.71 6.81
C ARG A 8 -0.29 -5.32 7.27
N ALA A 9 0.74 -5.56 6.46
CA ALA A 9 2.11 -5.20 6.80
C ALA A 9 2.25 -3.67 6.97
N VAL A 10 1.77 -2.91 5.98
CA VAL A 10 1.77 -1.44 6.02
C VAL A 10 0.94 -0.91 7.20
N GLY A 11 -0.27 -1.44 7.39
CA GLY A 11 -1.16 -1.06 8.49
C GLY A 11 -0.54 -1.25 9.88
N ARG A 12 0.16 -2.37 10.10
CA ARG A 12 0.89 -2.61 11.36
C ARG A 12 2.00 -1.59 11.59
N LYS A 13 2.74 -1.23 10.55
CA LYS A 13 3.82 -0.22 10.66
C LYS A 13 3.27 1.18 10.96
N ILE A 14 2.15 1.55 10.33
CA ILE A 14 1.42 2.80 10.63
C ILE A 14 0.96 2.80 12.09
N ARG A 15 0.34 1.71 12.57
CA ARG A 15 -0.09 1.57 13.96
C ARG A 15 1.07 1.71 14.93
N ALA A 16 2.20 1.07 14.64
CA ALA A 16 3.40 1.14 15.46
C ALA A 16 3.98 2.56 15.48
N GLY A 17 4.07 3.23 14.33
CA GLY A 17 4.48 4.63 14.23
C GLY A 17 3.58 5.54 15.06
N ARG A 18 2.26 5.39 14.91
CA ARG A 18 1.28 6.17 15.67
C ARG A 18 1.46 6.00 17.18
N ALA A 19 1.60 4.76 17.64
CA ALA A 19 1.79 4.45 19.06
C ALA A 19 3.11 5.03 19.60
N ARG A 20 4.21 4.98 18.84
CA ARG A 20 5.48 5.61 19.23
C ARG A 20 5.38 7.13 19.37
N MET A 21 4.54 7.76 18.55
CA MET A 21 4.27 9.20 18.62
C MET A 21 3.24 9.59 19.70
N GLY A 22 2.69 8.63 20.45
CA GLY A 22 1.67 8.89 21.49
C GLY A 22 0.31 9.37 20.94
N LEU A 23 0.05 9.18 19.65
CA LEU A 23 -1.17 9.68 19.01
C LEU A 23 -2.34 8.70 19.14
N THR A 24 -3.56 9.20 19.38
CA THR A 24 -4.79 8.41 19.22
C THR A 24 -5.10 8.20 17.74
N GLN A 25 -6.01 7.25 17.44
CA GLN A 25 -6.43 7.04 16.06
C GLN A 25 -7.14 8.28 15.49
N GLU A 26 -7.97 8.92 16.31
CA GLU A 26 -8.67 10.16 16.00
C GLU A 26 -7.67 11.27 15.64
N CYS A 27 -6.62 11.47 16.44
CA CYS A 27 -5.60 12.49 16.17
C CYS A 27 -4.88 12.27 14.83
N LEU A 28 -4.36 11.06 14.58
CA LEU A 28 -3.64 10.80 13.33
C LEU A 28 -4.59 10.85 12.10
N ALA A 29 -5.84 10.43 12.28
CA ALA A 29 -6.84 10.47 11.22
C ALA A 29 -7.16 11.92 10.82
N GLU A 30 -7.35 12.80 11.81
CA GLU A 30 -7.56 14.23 11.61
C GLU A 30 -6.37 14.85 10.86
N LEU A 31 -5.15 14.60 11.31
CA LEU A 31 -3.92 15.07 10.64
C LEU A 31 -3.85 14.59 9.18
N ALA A 32 -4.19 13.33 8.93
CA ALA A 32 -4.19 12.77 7.58
C ALA A 32 -5.41 13.20 6.72
N GLY A 33 -6.37 13.93 7.30
CA GLY A 33 -7.59 14.37 6.64
C GLY A 33 -8.53 13.22 6.28
N ILE A 34 -8.66 12.23 7.17
CA ILE A 34 -9.53 11.07 7.00
C ILE A 34 -10.36 10.81 8.25
N HIS A 35 -11.50 10.12 8.10
CA HIS A 35 -12.29 9.71 9.25
C HIS A 35 -11.56 8.65 10.10
N TRP A 36 -11.65 8.70 11.44
CA TRP A 36 -10.94 7.79 12.35
C TRP A 36 -11.21 6.30 12.09
N LYS A 37 -12.47 5.94 11.73
CA LYS A 37 -12.83 4.58 11.31
C LYS A 37 -12.00 4.10 10.09
N THR A 38 -11.69 5.00 9.17
CA THR A 38 -10.83 4.71 8.00
C THR A 38 -9.42 4.39 8.46
N LEU A 39 -8.85 5.20 9.35
CA LEU A 39 -7.53 4.88 9.94
C LEU A 39 -7.55 3.53 10.65
N GLY A 40 -8.58 3.24 11.45
CA GLY A 40 -8.71 1.93 12.10
C GLY A 40 -8.74 0.77 11.11
N ARG A 41 -9.42 0.92 9.96
CA ARG A 41 -9.41 -0.08 8.89
C ARG A 41 -8.04 -0.20 8.23
N ILE A 42 -7.34 0.91 8.00
CA ILE A 42 -5.98 0.94 7.46
C ILE A 42 -5.03 0.17 8.38
N GLU A 43 -5.03 0.46 9.68
CA GLU A 43 -4.14 -0.21 10.64
C GLU A 43 -4.33 -1.73 10.71
N ARG A 44 -5.55 -2.21 10.44
CA ARG A 44 -5.87 -3.64 10.38
C ARG A 44 -5.66 -4.27 8.99
N GLY A 45 -5.25 -3.48 8.00
CA GLY A 45 -5.08 -3.93 6.61
C GLY A 45 -6.40 -4.23 5.89
N GLY A 46 -7.51 -3.64 6.34
CA GLY A 46 -8.86 -3.85 5.82
C GLY A 46 -9.34 -2.78 4.84
N PHE A 47 -8.46 -1.88 4.42
CA PHE A 47 -8.76 -0.81 3.48
C PHE A 47 -7.54 -0.50 2.63
N ALA A 48 -7.70 -0.56 1.30
CA ALA A 48 -6.74 -0.01 0.36
C ALA A 48 -6.96 1.51 0.29
N PHE A 49 -5.88 2.28 0.31
CA PHE A 49 -5.93 3.73 0.38
C PHE A 49 -4.99 4.35 -0.66
N SER A 50 -5.26 5.62 -1.00
CA SER A 50 -4.50 6.32 -2.03
C SER A 50 -3.09 6.68 -1.55
N ILE A 51 -2.21 6.94 -2.51
CA ILE A 51 -0.85 7.42 -2.23
C ILE A 51 -0.85 8.77 -1.49
N ILE A 52 -1.90 9.59 -1.68
CA ILE A 52 -2.07 10.87 -0.97
C ILE A 52 -2.31 10.66 0.53
N ILE A 53 -3.12 9.66 0.90
CA ILE A 53 -3.32 9.32 2.32
C ILE A 53 -2.03 8.72 2.88
N PHE A 54 -1.36 7.85 2.11
CA PHE A 54 -0.09 7.24 2.52
C PHE A 54 0.99 8.28 2.80
N SER A 55 1.16 9.28 1.93
CA SER A 55 2.16 10.32 2.10
C SER A 55 1.91 11.18 3.35
N ARG A 56 0.64 11.56 3.60
CA ARG A 56 0.27 12.30 4.81
C ARG A 56 0.57 11.49 6.08
N LEU A 57 0.19 10.21 6.10
CA LEU A 57 0.49 9.34 7.23
C LEU A 57 2.01 9.23 7.46
N ALA A 58 2.80 9.07 6.40
CA ALA A 58 4.26 9.04 6.52
C ALA A 58 4.84 10.34 7.08
N GLN A 59 4.35 11.49 6.60
CA GLN A 59 4.76 12.82 7.07
C GLN A 59 4.49 13.02 8.56
N TYR A 60 3.25 12.80 9.01
CA TYR A 60 2.89 13.02 10.42
C TYR A 60 3.45 11.98 11.38
N LEU A 61 3.83 10.81 10.87
CA LEU A 61 4.57 9.81 11.64
C LEU A 61 6.09 10.03 11.62
N ASN A 62 6.58 11.07 10.91
CA ASN A 62 8.00 11.30 10.64
C ASN A 62 8.74 10.02 10.21
N ALA A 63 8.09 9.25 9.33
CA ALA A 63 8.56 7.92 8.93
C ALA A 63 8.99 7.93 7.47
N ASN A 64 10.06 7.19 7.16
CA ASN A 64 10.45 6.98 5.77
C ASN A 64 9.37 6.18 5.04
N PRO A 65 8.83 6.67 3.89
CA PRO A 65 7.84 5.94 3.11
C PRO A 65 8.28 4.53 2.71
N THR A 66 9.56 4.29 2.42
CA THR A 66 10.05 2.95 2.05
C THR A 66 10.01 1.99 3.23
N GLU A 67 10.28 2.48 4.44
CA GLU A 67 10.16 1.68 5.66
C GLU A 67 8.71 1.33 5.95
N LEU A 68 7.77 2.27 5.77
CA LEU A 68 6.33 1.99 5.93
C LEU A 68 5.81 1.00 4.88
N LEU A 69 6.26 1.13 3.64
CA LEU A 69 5.88 0.20 2.57
C LEU A 69 6.46 -1.20 2.79
N GLY A 70 7.73 -1.26 3.23
CA GLY A 70 8.48 -2.50 3.33
C GLY A 70 8.86 -3.08 1.97
N GLU A 71 9.25 -4.36 2.00
CA GLU A 71 9.63 -5.06 0.78
C GLU A 71 8.40 -5.45 -0.05
N LEU A 72 8.47 -5.16 -1.34
CA LEU A 72 7.48 -5.63 -2.30
C LEU A 72 7.78 -7.09 -2.66
N GLY A 73 6.72 -7.87 -2.78
CA GLY A 73 6.84 -9.26 -3.24
C GLY A 73 7.25 -9.33 -4.71
N LYS A 74 7.71 -10.50 -5.14
CA LYS A 74 8.00 -10.77 -6.55
C LYS A 74 6.73 -10.60 -7.41
N PRO A 75 6.85 -10.10 -8.65
CA PRO A 75 5.72 -9.99 -9.57
C PRO A 75 5.01 -11.32 -9.82
N ASP A 76 3.71 -11.28 -10.14
CA ASP A 76 2.97 -12.47 -10.60
C ASP A 76 3.49 -12.91 -11.98
N ALA A 77 4.40 -13.90 -11.97
CA ALA A 77 5.03 -14.45 -13.15
C ALA A 77 4.02 -15.03 -14.16
N LYS A 78 2.88 -15.57 -13.70
CA LYS A 78 1.84 -16.11 -14.60
C LYS A 78 1.16 -14.99 -15.35
N ARG A 79 0.84 -13.89 -14.66
CA ARG A 79 0.22 -12.71 -15.26
C ARG A 79 1.17 -12.03 -16.25
N ALA A 80 2.45 -11.90 -15.89
CA ALA A 80 3.48 -11.40 -16.80
C ALA A 80 3.63 -12.28 -18.05
N SER A 81 3.75 -13.61 -17.89
CA SER A 81 3.91 -14.56 -18.99
C SER A 81 2.73 -14.52 -19.98
N ARG A 82 1.50 -14.35 -19.48
CA ARG A 82 0.30 -14.21 -20.35
C ARG A 82 0.40 -13.00 -21.27
N ILE A 83 0.82 -11.85 -20.73
CA ILE A 83 1.00 -10.62 -21.52
C ILE A 83 2.13 -10.79 -22.54
N ILE A 84 3.27 -11.35 -22.14
CA ILE A 84 4.40 -11.60 -23.04
C ILE A 84 3.97 -12.48 -24.24
N LYS A 85 3.23 -13.57 -23.99
CA LYS A 85 2.70 -14.45 -25.05
C LYS A 85 1.71 -13.71 -25.96
N ALA A 86 0.82 -12.88 -25.41
CA ALA A 86 -0.13 -12.08 -26.19
C ALA A 86 0.58 -11.07 -27.10
N LEU A 87 1.61 -10.38 -26.58
CA LEU A 87 2.41 -9.43 -27.34
C LEU A 87 3.19 -10.11 -28.49
N ALA A 88 3.73 -11.30 -28.24
CA ALA A 88 4.41 -12.10 -29.28
C ALA A 88 3.46 -12.47 -30.43
N ARG A 89 2.23 -12.88 -30.12
CA ARG A 89 1.21 -13.20 -31.14
C ARG A 89 0.83 -11.97 -31.98
N LYS A 90 0.64 -10.80 -31.35
CA LYS A 90 0.33 -9.56 -32.05
C LYS A 90 1.45 -9.13 -33.01
N ARG A 91 2.72 -9.28 -32.60
CA ARG A 91 3.89 -8.99 -33.45
C ARG A 91 3.99 -9.90 -34.68
N ASN A 92 3.48 -11.14 -34.62
CA ASN A 92 3.46 -12.04 -35.77
C ASN A 92 2.34 -11.72 -36.76
N ILE A 93 1.21 -11.19 -36.29
CA ILE A 93 0.09 -10.76 -37.14
C ILE A 93 0.43 -9.45 -37.88
N SER A 94 1.16 -8.53 -37.25
CA SER A 94 1.54 -7.25 -37.87
C SER A 94 2.75 -7.33 -38.82
N LYS A 95 3.33 -8.53 -39.02
CA LYS A 95 4.47 -8.78 -39.92
C LYS A 95 4.06 -9.42 -41.25
N VAL A 96 2.76 -9.57 -41.48
CA VAL A 96 2.13 -10.06 -42.71
C VAL A 96 1.40 -8.88 -43.36
#